data_AF-A0A0G0RMA6-F1
#
_entry.id   AF-A0A0G0RMA6-F1
#
_cell.length_a   1.000
_cell.length_b   1.000
_cell.length_c   1.000
_cell.angle_alpha   90.00
_cell.angle_beta   90.00
_cell.angle_gamma   90.00
#
_symmetry.space_group_name_H-M   'P 1'
#
loop_
_entity.id
_entity.type
_entity.pdbx_description
1 polymer ?
#
loop_
_entity_poly.entity_id
_entity_poly.type
_entity_poly.pdbx_seq_one_letter_code
_entity_poly.pdbx_strand_id
1 'polypeptide(L)'
;MKERQTQKNRRGLKKFGLRKCLLCKEVFALNESNFFHNFTGKGCNGFGWYCKECHKIKNRKYYRYTRLKDRFDFLKKYNFTCQYCGRKAPEVVFHIDHIYPISKGGTSNKNNLTLSCDECNIGKGNKIYEF
;
A
#
# COMPACT_ATOMS: atom_id res chain seq x y z
N MET A 1 18.17 14.60 -23.12
CA MET A 1 18.84 13.30 -22.88
C MET A 1 18.94 13.08 -21.38
N LYS A 2 18.39 11.98 -20.83
CA LYS A 2 18.41 11.72 -19.38
C LYS A 2 19.73 11.02 -19.05
N GLU A 3 20.70 11.75 -18.51
CA GLU A 3 21.96 11.18 -18.04
C GLU A 3 21.70 10.26 -16.85
N ARG A 4 21.82 8.95 -17.11
CA ARG A 4 21.91 7.93 -16.07
C ARG A 4 23.29 8.06 -15.41
N GLN A 5 23.37 8.80 -14.31
CA GLN A 5 24.59 8.79 -13.51
C GLN A 5 24.69 7.47 -12.73
N THR A 6 25.76 6.78 -13.08
CA THR A 6 26.26 5.49 -12.62
C THR A 6 26.37 5.39 -11.10
N GLN A 7 26.26 4.14 -10.63
CA GLN A 7 26.32 3.68 -9.24
C GLN A 7 27.47 4.33 -8.45
N LYS A 8 27.21 5.43 -7.73
CA LYS A 8 28.14 5.95 -6.72
C LYS A 8 27.90 5.28 -5.37
N ASN A 9 29.01 4.82 -4.79
CA ASN A 9 29.17 4.23 -3.46
C ASN A 9 28.24 4.85 -2.40
N ARG A 10 27.58 4.01 -1.57
CA ARG A 10 26.66 4.46 -0.50
C ARG A 10 27.25 5.52 0.44
N ARG A 11 28.58 5.55 0.61
CA ARG A 11 29.31 6.52 1.44
C ARG A 11 29.34 7.94 0.83
N GLY A 12 29.29 8.08 -0.50
CA GLY A 12 29.36 9.37 -1.18
C GLY A 12 28.05 10.16 -1.12
N LEU A 13 26.90 9.49 -1.19
CA LEU A 13 25.58 10.15 -1.25
C LEU A 13 25.30 11.03 -0.02
N LYS A 14 25.71 10.58 1.18
CA LYS A 14 25.50 11.33 2.44
C LYS A 14 26.25 12.67 2.46
N LYS A 15 27.42 12.77 1.81
CA LYS A 15 28.24 14.00 1.77
C LYS A 15 27.57 15.13 0.97
N PHE A 16 26.69 14.79 0.03
CA PHE A 16 25.98 15.74 -0.84
C PHE A 16 24.54 16.01 -0.38
N GLY A 17 24.13 15.55 0.81
CA GLY A 17 22.74 15.67 1.24
C GLY A 17 21.77 14.87 0.38
N LEU A 18 22.23 13.76 -0.22
CA LEU A 18 21.39 12.87 -1.05
C LEU A 18 21.21 11.50 -0.38
N ARG A 19 20.10 10.84 -0.67
CA ARG A 19 19.82 9.48 -0.20
C ARG A 19 19.11 8.65 -1.26
N LYS A 20 19.58 7.41 -1.42
CA LYS A 20 18.93 6.39 -2.24
C LYS A 20 17.77 5.76 -1.46
N CYS A 21 16.55 5.83 -2.01
CA CYS A 21 15.40 5.11 -1.47
C CYS A 21 15.66 3.60 -1.53
N LEU A 22 15.48 2.90 -0.41
CA LEU A 22 15.71 1.45 -0.38
C LEU A 22 14.65 0.64 -1.14
N LEU A 23 13.50 1.21 -1.49
CA LEU A 23 12.46 0.55 -2.27
C LEU A 23 12.65 0.80 -3.78
N CYS A 24 12.36 2.02 -4.27
CA CYS A 24 12.44 2.32 -5.71
C CYS A 24 13.87 2.47 -6.26
N LYS A 25 14.89 2.49 -5.40
CA LYS A 25 16.31 2.64 -5.77
C LYS A 25 16.68 3.99 -6.41
N GLU A 26 15.75 4.93 -6.51
CA GLU A 26 16.03 6.30 -6.94
C GLU A 26 16.75 7.11 -5.85
N VAL A 27 17.51 8.13 -6.28
CA VAL A 27 18.27 9.04 -5.41
C VAL A 27 17.52 10.37 -5.29
N PHE A 28 17.30 10.83 -4.06
CA PHE A 28 16.58 12.07 -3.77
C PHE A 28 17.38 12.95 -2.80
N ALA A 29 17.08 14.25 -2.79
CA ALA A 29 17.58 15.17 -1.76
C ALA A 29 17.06 14.75 -0.38
N LEU A 30 17.95 14.71 0.61
CA LEU A 30 17.68 14.33 2.00
C LEU A 30 17.02 15.50 2.74
N ASN A 31 15.74 15.70 2.48
CA ASN A 31 14.93 16.75 3.08
C ASN A 31 13.50 16.26 3.35
N GLU A 32 12.71 17.13 3.99
CA GLU A 32 11.33 16.83 4.37
C GLU A 32 10.39 16.68 3.16
N SER A 33 10.72 17.23 1.99
CA SER A 33 9.91 17.02 0.79
C SER A 33 10.00 15.58 0.29
N ASN A 34 11.15 14.92 0.46
CA ASN A 34 11.40 13.59 -0.10
C ASN A 34 11.38 12.45 0.92
N PHE A 35 11.68 12.71 2.20
CA PHE A 35 11.75 11.69 3.25
C PHE A 35 10.97 12.12 4.50
N PHE A 36 10.40 11.15 5.22
CA PHE A 36 9.81 11.40 6.54
C PHE A 36 10.89 11.40 7.62
N HIS A 37 10.70 12.15 8.69
CA HIS A 37 11.50 11.99 9.91
C HIS A 37 11.05 10.74 10.67
N ASN A 38 12.00 9.99 11.21
CA ASN A 38 11.74 8.91 12.14
C ASN A 38 11.67 9.50 13.54
N PHE A 39 10.49 9.47 14.16
CA PHE A 39 10.34 9.85 15.56
C PHE A 39 10.31 8.58 16.43
N THR A 40 11.08 8.60 17.52
CA THR A 40 11.03 7.60 18.58
C THR A 40 10.46 8.25 19.84
N GLY A 41 10.11 7.48 20.88
CA GLY A 41 9.70 8.04 22.17
C GLY A 41 10.74 8.95 22.85
N LYS A 42 11.96 9.04 22.29
CA LYS A 42 13.05 9.92 22.72
C LYS A 42 13.31 11.10 21.75
N GLY A 43 12.43 11.34 20.78
CA GLY A 43 12.54 12.44 19.81
C GLY A 43 12.89 11.99 18.38
N CYS A 44 13.31 12.96 17.54
CA CYS A 44 13.64 12.73 16.13
C CYS A 44 14.99 11.99 15.98
N ASN A 45 14.96 10.85 15.28
CA ASN A 45 16.12 10.02 14.97
C ASN A 45 16.50 10.10 13.47
N GLY A 46 16.30 11.28 12.87
CA GLY A 46 16.64 11.60 11.48
C GLY A 46 15.68 11.00 10.44
N PHE A 47 16.01 11.19 9.16
CA PHE A 47 15.14 10.78 8.05
C PHE A 47 15.05 9.26 7.85
N GLY A 48 13.88 8.80 7.42
CA GLY A 48 13.55 7.43 7.01
C GLY A 48 14.36 6.92 5.81
N TRP A 49 14.30 5.61 5.59
CA TRP A 49 15.06 4.91 4.54
C TRP A 49 14.35 4.83 3.18
N TYR A 50 13.07 5.21 3.14
CA TYR A 50 12.23 5.19 1.95
C TYR A 50 11.79 6.62 1.62
N CYS A 51 11.71 6.96 0.33
CA CYS A 51 11.09 8.23 -0.08
C CYS A 51 9.61 8.24 0.31
N LYS A 52 8.99 9.42 0.43
CA LYS A 52 7.59 9.55 0.90
C LYS A 52 6.60 8.68 0.12
N GLU A 53 6.72 8.63 -1.20
CA GLU A 53 5.87 7.79 -2.05
C GLU A 53 6.09 6.30 -1.79
N CYS A 54 7.35 5.87 -1.70
CA CYS A 54 7.68 4.48 -1.37
C CYS A 54 7.30 4.11 0.08
N HIS A 55 7.32 5.06 1.00
CA HIS A 55 6.88 4.87 2.37
C HIS A 55 5.37 4.63 2.43
N LYS A 56 4.56 5.34 1.62
CA LYS A 56 3.13 5.04 1.44
C LYS A 56 2.90 3.61 0.93
N ILE A 57 3.75 3.13 0.01
CA ILE A 57 3.69 1.76 -0.52
C ILE A 57 4.12 0.71 0.53
N LYS A 58 5.21 0.96 1.27
CA LYS A 58 5.76 0.03 2.28
C LYS A 58 4.92 -0.04 3.54
N ASN A 59 4.27 1.05 3.95
CA ASN A 59 3.25 1.01 4.98
C ASN A 59 1.97 0.42 4.39
N ARG A 60 1.98 -0.89 4.19
CA ARG A 60 0.84 -1.78 3.88
C ARG A 60 -0.39 -1.59 4.80
N LYS A 61 -0.29 -0.74 5.83
CA LYS A 61 -1.39 -0.26 6.67
C LYS A 61 -2.26 0.83 6.01
N TYR A 62 -1.86 1.47 4.93
CA TYR A 62 -2.60 2.62 4.36
C TYR A 62 -3.80 2.26 3.45
N TYR A 63 -4.11 0.97 3.31
CA TYR A 63 -5.40 0.48 2.81
C TYR A 63 -6.03 -0.57 3.73
N ARG A 64 -5.65 -0.59 5.01
CA ARG A 64 -6.61 -1.11 5.97
C ARG A 64 -7.71 -0.07 6.01
N TYR A 65 -8.92 -0.45 5.63
CA TYR A 65 -10.14 0.28 5.95
C TYR A 65 -10.33 0.25 7.49
N THR A 66 -9.37 0.86 8.21
CA THR A 66 -9.28 0.85 9.68
C THR A 66 -10.36 1.71 10.28
N ARG A 67 -10.78 2.76 9.56
CA ARG A 67 -11.86 3.63 10.00
C ARG A 67 -13.17 3.02 9.51
N LEU A 68 -14.13 2.92 10.42
CA LEU A 68 -15.47 2.41 10.12
C LEU A 68 -16.13 3.15 8.95
N LYS A 69 -15.93 4.47 8.86
CA LYS A 69 -16.44 5.30 7.76
C LYS A 69 -15.95 4.83 6.39
N ASP A 70 -14.64 4.63 6.24
CA ASP A 70 -14.06 4.19 4.96
C ASP A 70 -14.63 2.82 4.56
N ARG A 71 -14.78 1.91 5.54
CA ARG A 71 -15.37 0.58 5.29
C ARG A 71 -16.81 0.72 4.81
N PHE A 72 -17.60 1.54 5.50
CA PHE A 72 -19.00 1.76 5.15
C PHE A 72 -19.18 2.41 3.76
N ASP A 73 -18.36 3.41 3.42
CA ASP A 73 -18.37 4.04 2.10
C ASP A 73 -18.02 3.03 1.00
N PHE A 74 -17.12 2.09 1.27
CA PHE A 74 -16.79 1.00 0.34
C PHE A 74 -17.96 0.03 0.18
N LEU A 75 -18.63 -0.37 1.26
CA LEU A 75 -19.83 -1.22 1.18
C LEU A 75 -20.94 -0.54 0.35
N LYS A 76 -21.15 0.77 0.57
CA LYS A 76 -22.10 1.58 -0.20
C LYS A 76 -21.78 1.61 -1.69
N LYS A 77 -20.50 1.79 -2.05
CA LYS A 77 -20.04 1.80 -3.46
C LYS A 77 -20.48 0.55 -4.22
N TYR A 78 -20.52 -0.61 -3.54
CA TYR A 78 -20.91 -1.89 -4.13
C TYR A 78 -22.35 -2.28 -3.80
N ASN A 79 -23.19 -1.32 -3.41
CA ASN A 79 -24.59 -1.52 -3.07
C ASN A 79 -24.79 -2.68 -2.08
N PHE A 80 -23.87 -2.85 -1.14
CA PHE A 80 -23.90 -3.95 -0.17
C PHE A 80 -24.09 -5.33 -0.84
N THR A 81 -23.43 -5.55 -1.98
CA THR A 81 -23.57 -6.74 -2.82
C THR A 81 -22.20 -7.40 -3.04
N CYS A 82 -22.10 -8.70 -2.77
CA CYS A 82 -20.90 -9.48 -3.05
C CYS A 82 -20.62 -9.45 -4.56
N GLN A 83 -19.42 -9.04 -4.94
CA GLN A 83 -19.03 -8.94 -6.36
C GLN A 83 -18.72 -10.30 -7.00
N TYR A 84 -18.69 -11.37 -6.20
CA TYR A 84 -18.44 -12.74 -6.68
C TYR A 84 -19.73 -13.54 -6.85
N CYS A 85 -20.62 -13.51 -5.86
CA CYS A 85 -21.85 -14.32 -5.89
C CYS A 85 -23.16 -13.52 -5.97
N GLY A 86 -23.12 -12.19 -5.88
CA GLY A 86 -24.32 -11.34 -5.95
C GLY A 86 -25.19 -11.31 -4.69
N ARG A 87 -24.87 -12.07 -3.63
CA ARG A 87 -25.58 -12.01 -2.34
C ARG A 87 -25.45 -10.64 -1.68
N LYS A 88 -26.48 -10.22 -0.94
CA LYS A 88 -26.60 -8.86 -0.38
C LYS A 88 -26.69 -8.85 1.14
N ALA A 89 -26.38 -7.71 1.77
CA ALA A 89 -26.74 -7.49 3.16
C ALA A 89 -28.28 -7.49 3.32
N PRO A 90 -28.81 -7.93 4.48
CA PRO A 90 -28.09 -8.40 5.68
C PRO A 90 -27.74 -9.90 5.68
N GLU A 91 -28.05 -10.64 4.60
CA GLU A 91 -27.91 -12.11 4.56
C GLU A 91 -26.48 -12.61 4.70
N VAL A 92 -25.50 -11.76 4.35
CA VAL A 92 -24.08 -12.11 4.39
C VAL A 92 -23.24 -11.02 5.06
N VAL A 93 -22.16 -11.45 5.71
CA VAL A 93 -21.10 -10.56 6.21
C VAL A 93 -20.11 -10.28 5.07
N PHE A 94 -19.55 -9.06 5.05
CA PHE A 94 -18.67 -8.59 3.99
C PHE A 94 -17.24 -8.30 4.46
N HIS A 95 -16.29 -8.69 3.61
CA HIS A 95 -14.88 -8.35 3.66
C HIS A 95 -14.45 -7.56 2.42
N ILE A 96 -13.36 -6.82 2.57
CA ILE A 96 -12.68 -6.18 1.45
C ILE A 96 -11.56 -7.12 1.03
N ASP A 97 -11.69 -7.68 -0.17
CA ASP A 97 -10.80 -8.70 -0.70
C ASP A 97 -9.90 -8.14 -1.80
N HIS A 98 -8.72 -8.74 -1.95
CA HIS A 98 -7.79 -8.46 -3.03
C HIS A 98 -8.08 -9.37 -4.23
N ILE A 99 -8.48 -8.80 -5.37
CA ILE A 99 -8.72 -9.54 -6.62
C ILE A 99 -7.49 -10.36 -6.99
N TYR A 100 -6.32 -9.71 -6.98
CA TYR A 100 -5.02 -10.34 -7.05
C TYR A 100 -4.41 -10.40 -5.63
N PRO A 101 -4.22 -11.59 -5.04
CA PRO A 101 -3.77 -11.72 -3.65
C PRO A 101 -2.39 -11.12 -3.37
N ILE A 102 -2.21 -10.55 -2.18
CA ILE A 102 -0.90 -10.01 -1.73
C ILE A 102 0.19 -11.08 -1.78
N SER A 103 -0.13 -12.33 -1.43
CA SER A 103 0.81 -13.45 -1.44
C SER A 103 1.38 -13.77 -2.82
N LYS A 104 0.70 -13.34 -3.90
CA LYS A 104 1.15 -13.51 -5.29
C LYS A 104 1.76 -12.24 -5.88
N GLY A 105 1.81 -11.13 -5.14
CA GLY A 105 2.33 -9.84 -5.62
C GLY A 105 1.28 -8.74 -5.80
N GLY A 106 0.05 -8.96 -5.35
CA GLY A 106 -1.05 -7.99 -5.46
C GLY A 106 -0.83 -6.71 -4.66
N THR A 107 -1.35 -5.61 -5.18
CA THR A 107 -1.29 -4.30 -4.51
C THR A 107 -2.54 -4.05 -3.68
N SER A 108 -2.50 -3.14 -2.71
CA SER A 108 -3.71 -2.68 -2.00
C SER A 108 -4.32 -1.44 -2.64
N ASN A 109 -4.09 -1.20 -3.93
CA ASN A 109 -4.67 -0.08 -4.66
C ASN A 109 -6.18 -0.33 -4.87
N LYS A 110 -6.99 0.74 -4.97
CA LYS A 110 -8.46 0.63 -5.13
C LYS A 110 -8.90 -0.27 -6.28
N ASN A 111 -8.09 -0.36 -7.34
CA ASN A 111 -8.38 -1.17 -8.52
C ASN A 111 -8.18 -2.68 -8.28
N ASN A 112 -7.45 -3.07 -7.24
CA ASN A 112 -7.23 -4.46 -6.86
C ASN A 112 -8.11 -4.87 -5.65
N LEU A 113 -9.03 -4.02 -5.21
CA LEU A 113 -9.90 -4.27 -4.07
C LEU A 113 -11.34 -4.44 -4.51
N THR A 114 -12.04 -5.39 -3.92
CA THR A 114 -13.46 -5.66 -4.18
C THR A 114 -14.21 -6.04 -2.91
N LEU A 115 -15.55 -6.04 -2.97
CA LEU A 115 -16.39 -6.47 -1.85
C LEU A 115 -16.75 -7.95 -2.00
N SER A 116 -16.36 -8.76 -1.04
CA SER A 116 -16.60 -10.22 -1.01
C SER A 116 -17.37 -10.61 0.24
N CYS A 117 -18.30 -11.57 0.14
CA CYS A 117 -18.89 -12.17 1.34
C CYS A 117 -17.92 -13.15 2.00
N ASP A 118 -18.11 -13.46 3.28
CA ASP A 118 -17.26 -14.38 4.05
C ASP A 118 -17.00 -15.70 3.32
N GLU A 119 -18.05 -16.35 2.82
CA GLU A 119 -17.94 -17.63 2.12
C GLU A 119 -17.10 -17.52 0.84
N CYS A 120 -17.36 -16.52 -0.02
CA CYS A 120 -16.59 -16.35 -1.24
C CYS A 120 -15.14 -15.96 -0.95
N ASN A 121 -14.92 -15.11 0.07
CA ASN A 121 -13.59 -14.68 0.49
C ASN A 121 -12.76 -15.89 0.98
N ILE A 122 -13.35 -16.72 1.84
CA ILE A 122 -12.72 -17.95 2.34
C ILE A 122 -12.48 -18.94 1.19
N GLY A 123 -13.49 -19.14 0.33
CA GLY A 123 -13.40 -20.07 -0.80
C GLY A 123 -12.36 -19.66 -1.85
N LYS A 124 -12.17 -18.36 -2.07
CA LYS A 124 -11.12 -17.82 -2.95
C LYS A 124 -9.73 -18.03 -2.36
N GLY A 125 -9.54 -17.76 -1.07
CA GLY A 125 -8.24 -17.85 -0.42
C GLY A 125 -7.16 -17.03 -1.14
N ASN A 126 -6.11 -17.69 -1.63
CA ASN A 126 -5.00 -17.07 -2.38
C ASN A 126 -5.10 -17.27 -3.91
N LYS A 127 -6.28 -17.62 -4.43
CA LYS A 127 -6.54 -17.68 -5.87
C LYS A 127 -6.75 -16.27 -6.42
N ILE A 128 -6.38 -16.08 -7.69
CA ILE A 128 -6.68 -14.84 -8.42
C ILE A 128 -8.13 -14.95 -8.88
N TYR A 129 -8.89 -13.88 -8.71
CA TYR A 129 -10.21 -13.79 -9.32
C TYR A 129 -10.09 -13.15 -10.69
N GLU A 130 -10.52 -13.87 -11.72
CA GLU A 130 -10.59 -13.38 -13.10
C GLU A 130 -12.05 -13.00 -13.39
N PHE A 131 -12.25 -11.83 -14.01
CA PHE A 131 -13.56 -11.34 -14.44
C PHE A 131 -13.90 -11.85 -15.83
#